data_AF-A0AA37HX16-F1
#
_entry.id   AF-A0AA37HX16-F1
#
_cell.length_a   1.000
_cell.length_b   1.000
_cell.length_c   1.000
_cell.angle_alpha   90.00
_cell.angle_beta   90.00
_cell.angle_gamma   90.00
#
_symmetry.space_group_name_H-M   'P 1'
#
loop_
_entity.id
_entity.type
_entity.pdbx_description
1 polymer ?
#
loop_
_entity_poly.entity_id
_entity_poly.type
_entity_poly.pdbx_seq_one_letter_code
_entity_poly.pdbx_strand_id
1 'polypeptide(L)'
;MKADEKTINTFSTRVRQMILQYKDIKKENLELYAMVDERDSKILELEERLRQSEANYNSLKMAKMLTITDGDMEGAQKRIAKMIRDVNKCITLLSDK
;
A
#
# COMPACT_ATOMS: atom_id res chain seq x y z
N MET A 1 8.85 -66.17 -27.76
CA MET A 1 7.58 -65.61 -28.29
C MET A 1 6.62 -65.16 -27.18
N LYS A 2 5.96 -66.02 -26.38
CA LYS A 2 4.99 -65.55 -25.35
C LYS A 2 5.61 -64.71 -24.21
N ALA A 3 6.86 -65.00 -23.82
CA ALA A 3 7.58 -64.24 -22.80
C ALA A 3 7.96 -62.83 -23.29
N ASP A 4 8.32 -62.70 -24.57
CA ASP A 4 8.68 -61.43 -25.20
C ASP A 4 7.46 -60.51 -25.34
N GLU A 5 6.30 -61.09 -25.71
CA GLU A 5 5.03 -60.37 -25.80
C GLU A 5 4.56 -59.82 -24.44
N LYS A 6 4.71 -60.60 -23.36
CA LYS A 6 4.40 -60.14 -22.00
C LYS A 6 5.30 -58.98 -21.57
N THR A 7 6.59 -59.05 -21.90
CA THR A 7 7.56 -57.97 -21.60
C THR A 7 7.21 -56.70 -22.37
N ILE A 8 6.89 -56.80 -23.66
CA ILE A 8 6.47 -55.67 -24.49
C ILE A 8 5.19 -55.02 -23.96
N ASN A 9 4.18 -55.82 -23.60
CA ASN A 9 2.93 -55.31 -23.04
C ASN A 9 3.14 -54.60 -21.70
N THR A 10 4.01 -55.14 -20.84
CA THR A 10 4.37 -54.51 -19.56
C THR A 10 5.07 -53.17 -19.80
N PHE A 11 6.06 -53.13 -20.69
CA PHE A 11 6.77 -51.91 -21.04
C PHE A 11 5.82 -50.85 -21.62
N SER A 12 4.97 -51.22 -22.59
CA SER A 12 3.98 -50.32 -23.19
C SER A 12 3.04 -49.72 -22.14
N THR A 13 2.61 -50.53 -21.16
CA THR A 13 1.77 -50.07 -20.06
C THR A 13 2.51 -49.06 -19.18
N ARG A 14 3.78 -49.33 -18.84
CA ARG A 14 4.61 -48.41 -18.05
C ARG A 14 4.87 -47.08 -18.77
N VAL A 15 5.13 -47.11 -20.08
CA VAL A 15 5.29 -45.89 -20.89
C VAL A 15 3.99 -45.10 -20.92
N ARG A 16 2.83 -45.74 -21.08
CA ARG A 16 1.53 -45.05 -21.02
C ARG A 16 1.29 -44.41 -19.66
N GLN A 17 1.59 -45.10 -18.56
CA GLN A 17 1.50 -44.55 -17.20
C GLN A 17 2.40 -43.32 -17.05
N MET A 18 3.65 -43.39 -17.52
CA MET A 18 4.59 -42.27 -17.48
C MET A 18 4.09 -41.06 -18.29
N ILE A 19 3.51 -41.30 -19.47
CA ILE A 19 2.92 -40.23 -20.30
C ILE A 19 1.74 -39.55 -19.58
N LEU A 20 0.88 -40.32 -18.90
CA LEU A 20 -0.23 -39.76 -18.13
C LEU A 20 0.27 -38.89 -16.97
N GLN A 21 1.22 -39.41 -16.18
CA GLN A 21 1.82 -38.65 -15.08
C GLN A 21 2.50 -37.36 -15.57
N TYR A 22 3.21 -37.42 -16.70
CA TYR A 22 3.80 -36.22 -17.30
C TYR A 22 2.74 -35.18 -17.67
N LYS A 23 1.61 -35.60 -18.25
CA LYS A 23 0.51 -34.68 -18.60
C LYS A 23 -0.09 -34.04 -17.34
N ASP A 24 -0.28 -34.81 -16.28
CA ASP A 24 -0.82 -34.31 -15.02
C ASP A 24 0.13 -33.29 -14.38
N ILE A 25 1.43 -33.60 -14.29
CA ILE A 25 2.45 -32.68 -13.76
C ILE A 25 2.53 -31.41 -14.63
N LYS A 26 2.49 -31.55 -15.95
CA LYS A 26 2.49 -30.38 -16.86
C LYS A 26 1.27 -29.49 -16.64
N LYS A 27 0.10 -30.10 -16.41
CA LYS A 27 -1.13 -29.36 -16.11
C LYS A 27 -1.01 -28.64 -14.76
N GLU A 28 -0.60 -29.33 -13.71
CA GLU A 28 -0.40 -28.74 -12.39
C GLU A 28 0.61 -27.58 -12.44
N ASN A 29 1.70 -27.74 -13.18
CA ASN A 29 2.70 -26.68 -13.35
C ASN A 29 2.11 -25.44 -14.05
N LEU A 30 1.27 -25.61 -15.08
CA LEU A 30 0.56 -24.49 -15.74
C LEU A 30 -0.42 -23.80 -14.79
N GLU A 31 -1.16 -24.57 -13.98
CA GLU A 31 -2.07 -24.03 -12.97
C GLU A 31 -1.32 -23.24 -11.90
N LEU A 32 -0.18 -23.76 -11.43
CA LEU A 32 0.69 -23.06 -10.47
C LEU A 32 1.24 -21.76 -11.06
N TYR A 33 1.68 -21.74 -12.32
CA TYR A 33 2.11 -20.50 -12.97
C TYR A 33 0.98 -19.47 -13.02
N ALA A 34 -0.23 -19.88 -13.43
CA ALA A 34 -1.37 -18.98 -13.46
C ALA A 34 -1.72 -18.41 -12.07
N MET A 35 -1.63 -19.24 -11.01
CA MET A 35 -1.84 -18.78 -9.63
C MET A 35 -0.77 -17.80 -9.16
N VAL A 36 0.48 -17.96 -9.59
CA VAL A 36 1.56 -17.02 -9.29
C VAL A 36 1.30 -15.69 -9.99
N ASP A 37 0.97 -15.71 -11.28
CA ASP A 37 0.69 -14.50 -12.06
C ASP A 37 -0.49 -13.69 -11.48
N GLU A 38 -1.55 -14.38 -11.03
CA GLU A 38 -2.69 -13.75 -10.36
C GLU A 38 -2.26 -13.07 -9.05
N ARG A 39 -1.45 -13.75 -8.24
CA ARG A 39 -0.95 -13.22 -6.97
C ARG A 39 -0.03 -12.02 -7.17
N ASP A 40 0.88 -12.09 -8.13
CA ASP A 40 1.77 -10.98 -8.45
C ASP A 40 0.98 -9.75 -8.93
N SER A 41 -0.03 -9.97 -9.77
CA SER A 41 -0.96 -8.91 -10.19
C SER A 41 -1.68 -8.29 -8.98
N LYS A 42 -2.10 -9.12 -8.01
CA LYS A 42 -2.76 -8.62 -6.80
C LYS A 42 -1.82 -7.84 -5.89
N ILE A 43 -0.57 -8.28 -5.77
CA ILE A 43 0.47 -7.58 -5.01
C ILE A 43 0.67 -6.18 -5.60
N LEU A 44 0.85 -6.07 -6.91
CA LEU A 44 1.03 -4.78 -7.59
C LEU A 44 -0.15 -3.83 -7.36
N GLU A 45 -1.39 -4.32 -7.43
CA GLU A 45 -2.59 -3.53 -7.14
C GLU A 45 -2.59 -3.01 -5.69
N LEU A 46 -2.23 -3.87 -4.73
CA LEU A 46 -2.21 -3.52 -3.31
C LEU A 46 -1.09 -2.53 -2.98
N GLU A 47 0.09 -2.69 -3.57
CA GLU A 47 1.21 -1.75 -3.43
C GLU A 47 0.84 -0.36 -3.95
N GLU A 48 0.15 -0.28 -5.09
CA GLU A 48 -0.30 1.00 -5.64
C GLU A 48 -1.34 1.67 -4.73
N ARG A 49 -2.30 0.89 -4.21
CA ARG A 49 -3.28 1.40 -3.25
C ARG A 49 -2.62 1.87 -1.95
N LEU A 50 -1.58 1.18 -1.49
CA LEU A 50 -0.82 1.57 -0.31
C LEU A 50 -0.12 2.91 -0.56
N ARG A 51 0.61 3.05 -1.67
CA ARG A 51 1.27 4.31 -2.06
C ARG A 51 0.28 5.47 -2.13
N GLN A 52 -0.88 5.25 -2.76
CA GLN A 52 -1.93 6.27 -2.84
C GLN A 52 -2.46 6.65 -1.46
N SER A 53 -2.68 5.67 -0.58
CA SER A 53 -3.14 5.92 0.79
C SER A 53 -2.12 6.69 1.62
N GLU A 54 -0.83 6.37 1.49
CA GLU A 54 0.26 7.09 2.15
C GLU A 54 0.36 8.54 1.67
N ALA A 55 0.24 8.76 0.35
CA ALA A 55 0.20 10.10 -0.23
C ALA A 55 -1.01 10.90 0.32
N ASN A 56 -2.20 10.32 0.31
CA ASN A 56 -3.42 10.95 0.83
C ASN A 56 -3.27 11.30 2.32
N TYR A 57 -2.71 10.39 3.12
CA TYR A 57 -2.46 10.63 4.53
C TYR A 57 -1.47 11.78 4.75
N ASN A 58 -0.38 11.83 3.98
CA ASN A 58 0.60 12.90 4.07
C ASN A 58 0.00 14.26 3.69
N SER A 59 -0.81 14.32 2.62
CA SER A 59 -1.54 15.53 2.23
C SER A 59 -2.49 15.99 3.35
N LEU A 60 -3.25 15.08 3.95
CA LEU A 60 -4.15 15.39 5.06
C LEU A 60 -3.39 15.90 6.29
N LYS A 61 -2.27 15.26 6.64
CA LYS A 61 -1.40 15.66 7.75
C LYS A 61 -0.86 17.08 7.51
N MET A 62 -0.42 17.39 6.29
CA MET A 62 0.05 18.72 5.92
C MET A 62 -1.06 19.76 6.01
N ALA A 63 -2.25 19.49 5.45
CA ALA A 63 -3.40 20.38 5.55
C ALA A 63 -3.76 20.67 7.02
N LYS A 64 -3.76 19.66 7.88
CA LYS A 64 -4.01 19.82 9.32
C LYS A 64 -2.94 20.68 10.00
N MET A 65 -1.65 20.47 9.69
CA MET A 65 -0.57 21.29 10.25
C MET A 65 -0.67 22.76 9.84
N LEU A 66 -1.03 23.04 8.58
CA LEU A 66 -1.28 24.40 8.12
C LEU A 66 -2.42 25.06 8.89
N THR A 67 -3.56 24.37 9.05
CA THR A 67 -4.69 24.91 9.83
C THR A 67 -4.37 25.18 11.30
N ILE A 68 -3.52 24.35 11.92
CA ILE A 68 -3.06 24.57 13.31
C ILE A 68 -2.17 25.81 13.37
N THR A 69 -1.26 25.96 12.41
CA THR A 69 -0.31 27.08 12.37
C THR A 69 -1.04 28.42 12.17
N ASP A 70 -2.06 28.46 11.31
CA ASP A 70 -2.90 29.66 11.12
C ASP A 70 -3.67 30.05 12.38
N GLY A 71 -4.25 29.07 13.09
CA GLY A 71 -4.94 29.31 14.36
C GLY A 71 -4.01 29.84 15.46
N ASP A 72 -2.79 29.32 15.54
CA ASP A 72 -1.78 29.80 16.49
C ASP A 72 -1.30 31.23 16.14
N MET A 73 -1.10 31.54 14.86
CA MET A 73 -0.74 32.88 14.41
C MET A 73 -1.83 33.92 14.71
N GLU A 74 -3.10 33.61 14.43
CA GLU A 74 -4.22 34.50 14.81
C GLU A 74 -4.28 34.72 16.32
N GLY A 75 -4.06 33.66 17.10
CA GLY A 75 -4.00 33.72 18.56
C GLY A 75 -2.89 34.65 19.06
N ALA A 76 -1.70 34.55 18.48
CA ALA A 76 -0.56 35.42 18.78
C ALA A 76 -0.85 36.88 18.41
N GLN A 77 -1.41 37.14 17.22
CA GLN A 77 -1.76 38.49 16.78
C GLN A 77 -2.78 39.16 17.71
N LYS A 78 -3.82 38.42 18.15
CA LYS A 78 -4.81 38.94 19.12
C LYS A 78 -4.17 39.31 20.46
N ARG A 79 -3.22 38.52 20.95
CA ARG A 79 -2.48 38.81 22.20
C ARG A 79 -1.62 40.08 22.06
N ILE A 80 -0.90 40.23 20.95
CA ILE A 80 -0.10 41.43 20.67
C ILE A 80 -1.00 42.67 20.58
N ALA A 81 -2.11 42.60 19.83
CA ALA A 81 -3.06 43.71 19.71
C ALA A 81 -3.71 44.12 21.04
N LYS A 82 -3.87 43.18 21.98
CA LYS A 82 -4.29 43.49 23.35
C LYS A 82 -3.19 44.24 24.11
N MET A 83 -1.96 43.74 24.06
CA MET A 83 -0.81 44.36 24.73
C MET A 83 -0.57 45.80 24.25
N ILE A 84 -0.66 46.06 22.94
CA ILE A 84 -0.55 47.41 22.36
C ILE A 84 -1.65 48.34 22.93
N ARG A 85 -2.90 47.86 23.04
CA ARG A 85 -3.99 48.64 23.62
C ARG A 85 -3.77 48.95 25.10
N ASP A 86 -3.28 47.98 25.85
CA ASP A 86 -2.99 48.14 27.28
C ASP A 86 -1.84 49.15 27.49
N VAL A 87 -0.78 49.07 26.67
CA VAL A 87 0.31 50.06 26.65
C VAL A 87 -0.20 51.45 26.28
N ASN A 88 -1.01 51.57 25.23
CA ASN A 88 -1.59 52.87 24.82
C ASN A 88 -2.45 53.48 25.93
N LYS A 89 -3.26 52.66 26.65
CA LYS A 89 -4.00 53.13 27.82
C LYS A 89 -3.08 53.66 28.91
N CYS A 90 -1.99 52.96 29.21
CA CYS A 90 -1.01 53.42 30.19
C CYS A 90 -0.35 54.73 29.74
N ILE A 91 -0.01 54.87 28.46
CA ILE A 91 0.55 56.11 27.91
C ILE A 91 -0.44 57.27 28.08
N THR A 92 -1.71 57.09 27.71
CA THR A 92 -2.75 58.12 27.87
C THR A 92 -2.91 58.55 29.33
N LEU A 93 -2.95 57.59 30.25
CA LEU A 93 -3.02 57.87 31.69
C LEU A 93 -1.80 58.62 32.23
N LEU A 94 -0.63 58.45 31.60
CA LEU A 94 0.60 59.17 31.96
C LEU A 94 0.68 60.56 31.31
N SER A 95 0.08 60.76 30.13
CA SER A 95 0.06 62.04 29.43
C SER A 95 -1.04 63.00 29.91
N ASP A 96 -2.08 62.48 30.56
CA ASP A 96 -3.17 63.28 31.15
C ASP A 96 -2.83 63.75 32.60
N LYS A 97 -1.56 63.68 33.00
CA LYS A 97 -0.97 64.24 34.22
C LYS A 97 0.00 65.38 33.88
#